data_AF-A0A2G6R2K7-F1
#
_entry.id   AF-A0A2G6R2K7-F1
#
_cell.length_a   1.000
_cell.length_b   1.000
_cell.length_c   1.000
_cell.angle_alpha   90.00
_cell.angle_beta   90.00
_cell.angle_gamma   90.00
#
_symmetry.space_group_name_H-M   'P 1'
#
loop_
_entity.id
_entity.type
_entity.pdbx_description
1 polymer ?
#
loop_
_entity_poly.entity_id
_entity_poly.type
_entity_poly.pdbx_seq_one_letter_code
_entity_poly.pdbx_strand_id
1 'polypeptide(L)'
;AIAKSNPITTGIQGFKYNLRTVILPFMFFFNPELLLISGVDELNPADPRGWIWITNPVEIGIIFLTAFIGMIAFSSATQRYFMIKTNIIEQTLFFAIMPFMFLPKVMESFLHLPSHYISYVIGIGIFVVIYLMQRARKKQEV
;
A
#
# COMPACT_ATOMS: atom_id res chain seq x y z
N ALA A 1 -24.44 -20.64 21.99
CA ALA A 1 -23.43 -19.89 21.22
C ALA A 1 -22.45 -20.87 20.59
N ILE A 2 -22.41 -20.92 19.24
CA ILE A 2 -21.77 -22.00 18.46
C ILE A 2 -20.23 -22.01 18.57
N ALA A 3 -19.60 -20.88 18.91
CA ALA A 3 -18.14 -20.74 18.84
C ALA A 3 -17.35 -21.09 20.13
N LYS A 4 -18.00 -21.28 21.30
CA LYS A 4 -17.36 -21.48 22.63
C LYS A 4 -16.23 -20.48 23.02
N SER A 5 -15.91 -19.49 22.19
CA SER A 5 -14.90 -18.45 22.44
C SER A 5 -15.49 -17.29 23.23
N ASN A 6 -14.66 -16.60 24.01
CA ASN A 6 -15.07 -15.37 24.69
C ASN A 6 -15.39 -14.27 23.63
N PRO A 7 -16.63 -13.74 23.58
CA PRO A 7 -17.06 -12.80 22.55
C PRO A 7 -16.27 -11.48 22.57
N ILE A 8 -15.74 -11.06 23.72
CA ILE A 8 -14.94 -9.83 23.83
C ILE A 8 -13.58 -10.02 23.14
N THR A 9 -12.90 -11.16 23.37
CA THR A 9 -11.60 -11.42 22.76
C THR A 9 -11.71 -11.60 21.24
N THR A 10 -12.77 -12.28 20.77
CA THR A 10 -13.04 -12.43 19.34
C THR A 10 -13.40 -11.09 18.70
N GLY A 11 -14.16 -10.23 19.41
CA GLY A 11 -14.48 -8.87 18.97
C GLY A 11 -13.25 -7.99 18.80
N ILE A 12 -12.32 -7.99 19.77
CA ILE A 12 -11.06 -7.24 19.69
C ILE A 12 -10.19 -7.73 18.52
N GLN A 13 -10.12 -9.05 18.32
CA GLN A 13 -9.36 -9.64 17.22
C GLN A 13 -9.96 -9.24 15.86
N GLY A 14 -11.29 -9.33 15.70
CA GLY A 14 -12.01 -8.87 14.51
C GLY A 14 -11.82 -7.38 14.24
N PHE A 15 -11.89 -6.55 15.28
CA PHE A 15 -11.65 -5.11 15.17
C PHE A 15 -10.23 -4.81 14.65
N LYS A 16 -9.21 -5.48 15.20
CA LYS A 16 -7.81 -5.34 14.75
C LYS A 16 -7.65 -5.72 13.26
N TYR A 17 -8.35 -6.75 12.79
CA TYR A 17 -8.34 -7.10 11.37
C TYR A 17 -9.06 -6.05 10.51
N ASN A 18 -10.16 -5.49 11.00
CA ASN A 18 -10.90 -4.44 10.29
C ASN A 18 -10.14 -3.11 10.22
N LEU A 19 -9.28 -2.78 11.19
CA LEU A 19 -8.44 -1.58 11.12
C LEU A 19 -7.53 -1.55 9.88
N ARG A 20 -7.23 -2.72 9.29
CA ARG A 20 -6.47 -2.81 8.03
C ARG A 20 -7.19 -2.09 6.90
N THR A 21 -8.52 -2.17 6.81
CA THR A 21 -9.26 -1.55 5.70
C THR A 21 -9.44 -0.04 5.88
N VAL A 22 -9.17 0.50 7.08
CA VAL A 22 -9.36 1.93 7.38
C VAL A 22 -8.38 2.83 6.63
N ILE A 23 -7.25 2.30 6.13
CA ILE A 23 -6.24 3.09 5.44
C ILE A 23 -6.65 3.50 4.02
N LEU A 24 -7.55 2.73 3.40
CA LEU A 24 -7.97 2.91 2.02
C LEU A 24 -8.56 4.31 1.71
N PRO A 25 -9.49 4.87 2.51
CA PRO A 25 -10.00 6.22 2.26
C PRO A 25 -8.91 7.30 2.33
N PHE A 26 -7.91 7.14 3.20
CA PHE A 26 -6.77 8.07 3.26
C PHE A 26 -5.91 7.97 2.00
N MET A 27 -5.69 6.77 1.49
CA MET A 27 -4.94 6.58 0.26
C MET A 27 -5.61 7.25 -0.94
N PHE A 28 -6.93 7.12 -1.09
CA PHE A 28 -7.66 7.83 -2.16
C PHE A 28 -7.64 9.34 -1.98
N PHE A 29 -7.70 9.82 -0.74
CA PHE A 29 -7.62 11.24 -0.44
C PHE A 29 -6.26 11.84 -0.86
N PHE A 30 -5.15 11.16 -0.56
CA PHE A 30 -3.82 11.66 -0.89
C PHE A 30 -3.36 11.32 -2.32
N ASN A 31 -3.95 10.31 -2.95
CA ASN A 31 -3.67 9.94 -4.33
C ASN A 31 -4.97 9.61 -5.10
N PRO A 32 -5.62 10.63 -5.68
CA PRO A 32 -6.83 10.47 -6.49
C PRO A 32 -6.62 9.63 -7.76
N GLU A 33 -5.38 9.44 -8.21
CA GLU A 33 -5.08 8.61 -9.38
C GLU A 33 -5.44 7.13 -9.15
N LEU A 34 -5.49 6.69 -7.88
CA LEU A 34 -6.02 5.37 -7.52
C LEU A 34 -7.50 5.20 -7.86
N LEU A 35 -8.26 6.30 -7.99
CA LEU A 35 -9.63 6.33 -8.50
C LEU A 35 -9.68 6.60 -10.02
N LEU A 36 -8.52 6.63 -10.67
CA LEU A 36 -8.33 7.01 -12.07
C LEU A 36 -8.71 8.47 -12.35
N ILE A 37 -8.64 9.33 -11.33
CA ILE A 37 -8.89 10.77 -11.44
C ILE A 37 -7.53 11.46 -11.42
N SER A 38 -7.17 12.08 -12.55
CA SER A 38 -5.93 12.85 -12.69
C SER A 38 -6.07 14.26 -12.10
N GLY A 39 -7.26 14.84 -12.18
CA GLY A 39 -7.56 16.17 -11.66
C GLY A 39 -9.05 16.42 -11.50
N VAL A 40 -9.38 17.40 -10.66
CA VAL A 40 -10.74 17.88 -10.40
C VAL A 40 -10.77 19.36 -10.69
N ASP A 41 -11.83 19.86 -11.33
CA ASP A 41 -12.04 21.29 -11.54
C ASP A 41 -12.09 22.04 -10.19
N GLU A 42 -11.13 22.94 -9.97
CA GLU A 42 -10.99 23.73 -8.74
C GLU A 42 -12.17 24.69 -8.52
N LEU A 43 -12.85 25.10 -9.59
CA LEU A 43 -13.97 26.05 -9.51
C LEU A 43 -15.30 25.37 -9.14
N ASN A 44 -15.48 24.09 -9.46
CA ASN A 44 -16.68 23.32 -9.13
C ASN A 44 -16.34 21.85 -8.81
N PRO A 45 -15.72 21.56 -7.65
CA PRO A 45 -15.29 20.21 -7.30
C PRO A 45 -16.44 19.20 -7.13
N ALA A 46 -17.67 19.69 -6.92
CA ALA A 46 -18.86 18.87 -6.78
C ALA A 46 -19.49 18.43 -8.12
N ASP A 47 -19.08 18.98 -9.27
CA ASP A 47 -19.58 18.56 -10.58
C ASP A 47 -18.71 17.43 -11.16
N PRO A 48 -19.23 16.19 -11.32
CA PRO A 48 -18.47 15.07 -11.87
C PRO A 48 -18.04 15.28 -13.33
N ARG A 49 -18.65 16.23 -14.04
CA ARG A 49 -18.31 16.54 -15.44
C ARG A 49 -16.96 17.26 -15.58
N GLY A 50 -16.51 17.94 -14.53
CA GLY A 50 -15.23 18.66 -14.50
C GLY A 50 -14.04 17.76 -14.11
N TRP A 51 -14.27 16.48 -13.84
CA TRP A 51 -13.20 15.56 -13.44
C TRP A 51 -12.44 15.04 -14.65
N ILE A 52 -11.11 15.13 -14.58
CA ILE A 52 -10.21 14.66 -15.62
C ILE A 52 -9.86 13.22 -15.30
N TRP A 53 -10.39 12.30 -16.09
CA TRP A 53 -10.16 10.86 -15.94
C TRP A 53 -8.90 10.42 -16.68
N ILE A 54 -8.15 9.49 -16.08
CA ILE A 54 -7.03 8.81 -16.71
C ILE A 54 -7.59 7.83 -17.74
N THR A 55 -7.30 8.07 -19.02
CA THR A 55 -7.78 7.24 -20.13
C THR A 55 -6.69 6.35 -20.73
N ASN A 56 -5.43 6.55 -20.33
CA ASN A 56 -4.30 5.77 -20.84
C ASN A 56 -4.26 4.38 -20.19
N PRO A 57 -4.43 3.28 -20.96
CA PRO A 57 -4.45 1.93 -20.40
C PRO A 57 -3.14 1.51 -19.73
N VAL A 58 -2.00 2.05 -20.19
CA VAL A 58 -0.69 1.77 -19.59
C VAL A 58 -0.59 2.38 -18.20
N GLU A 59 -1.05 3.62 -18.05
CA GLU A 59 -1.03 4.34 -16.78
C GLU A 59 -1.97 3.69 -15.76
N ILE A 60 -3.18 3.32 -16.19
CA ILE A 60 -4.13 2.53 -15.37
C ILE A 60 -3.47 1.23 -14.91
N GLY A 61 -2.78 0.52 -15.82
CA GLY A 61 -2.07 -0.71 -15.49
C GLY A 61 -0.96 -0.51 -14.45
N ILE A 62 -0.19 0.57 -14.55
CA ILE A 62 0.85 0.93 -13.59
C ILE A 62 0.23 1.21 -12.22
N ILE A 63 -0.79 2.07 -12.15
CA ILE A 63 -1.48 2.44 -10.91
C ILE A 63 -2.05 1.19 -10.23
N PHE A 64 -2.69 0.31 -10.98
CA PHE A 64 -3.23 -0.94 -10.46
C PHE A 64 -2.13 -1.85 -9.90
N LEU A 65 -1.03 -2.02 -10.64
CA LEU A 65 0.08 -2.88 -10.24
C LEU A 65 0.79 -2.35 -8.98
N THR A 66 1.04 -1.04 -8.91
CA THR A 66 1.69 -0.41 -7.77
C THR A 66 0.78 -0.46 -6.53
N ALA A 67 -0.52 -0.21 -6.70
CA ALA A 67 -1.50 -0.38 -5.63
C ALA A 67 -1.56 -1.83 -5.14
N PHE A 68 -1.55 -2.81 -6.05
CA PHE A 68 -1.55 -4.23 -5.72
C PHE A 68 -0.30 -4.62 -4.90
N ILE A 69 0.89 -4.19 -5.34
CA ILE A 69 2.14 -4.41 -4.60
C ILE A 69 2.11 -3.73 -3.23
N GLY A 70 1.61 -2.50 -3.15
CA GLY A 70 1.42 -1.78 -1.89
C GLY A 70 0.51 -2.54 -0.92
N MET A 71 -0.56 -3.16 -1.42
CA MET A 71 -1.48 -3.95 -0.60
C MET A 71 -0.85 -5.24 -0.09
N ILE A 72 -0.01 -5.90 -0.91
CA ILE A 72 0.77 -7.06 -0.46
C ILE A 72 1.73 -6.65 0.66
N ALA A 73 2.45 -5.53 0.50
CA ALA A 73 3.37 -5.02 1.52
C ALA A 73 2.63 -4.71 2.83
N PHE A 74 1.50 -4.01 2.75
CA PHE A 74 0.69 -3.67 3.91
C PHE A 74 0.08 -4.89 4.61
N SER A 75 -0.44 -5.87 3.86
CA SER A 75 -0.92 -7.13 4.43
C SER A 75 0.20 -7.88 5.14
N SER A 76 1.39 -7.91 4.53
CA SER A 76 2.57 -8.57 5.11
C SER A 76 3.06 -7.87 6.38
N ALA A 77 3.04 -6.54 6.42
CA ALA A 77 3.40 -5.73 7.59
C ALA A 77 2.45 -5.95 8.77
N THR A 78 1.15 -6.04 8.49
CA THR A 78 0.11 -6.16 9.52
C THR A 78 -0.09 -7.60 10.01
N GLN A 79 0.11 -8.61 9.15
CA GLN A 79 0.12 -10.03 9.56
C GLN A 79 1.46 -10.45 10.16
N ARG A 80 2.52 -9.67 9.95
CA ARG A 80 3.90 -9.97 10.36
C ARG A 80 4.38 -11.32 9.78
N TYR A 81 3.92 -11.61 8.58
CA TYR A 81 4.19 -12.83 7.85
C TYR A 81 4.17 -12.53 6.35
N PHE A 82 5.19 -13.01 5.64
CA PHE A 82 5.23 -12.98 4.17
C PHE A 82 5.60 -14.37 3.63
N MET A 83 6.88 -14.73 3.67
CA MET A 83 7.34 -16.11 3.38
C MET A 83 7.77 -16.85 4.65
N ILE A 84 8.31 -16.10 5.60
CA ILE A 84 8.62 -16.52 6.96
C ILE A 84 8.06 -15.45 7.92
N LYS A 85 8.19 -15.70 9.22
CA LYS A 85 7.82 -14.70 10.23
C LYS A 85 8.68 -13.44 10.07
N THR A 86 8.00 -12.33 9.81
CA THR A 86 8.62 -11.03 9.54
C THR A 86 9.22 -10.45 10.82
N ASN A 87 10.51 -10.08 10.79
CA ASN A 87 11.15 -9.43 11.94
C ASN A 87 10.70 -7.95 12.05
N ILE A 88 10.96 -7.27 13.17
CA ILE A 88 10.55 -5.86 13.35
C ILE A 88 11.15 -4.97 12.25
N ILE A 89 12.41 -5.21 11.87
CA ILE A 89 13.09 -4.46 10.80
C ILE A 89 12.36 -4.66 9.45
N GLU A 90 12.08 -5.90 9.07
CA GLU A 90 11.37 -6.21 7.83
C GLU A 90 9.94 -5.65 7.84
N GLN A 91 9.28 -5.65 9.01
CA GLN A 91 7.96 -5.06 9.19
C GLN A 91 7.99 -3.55 8.94
N THR A 92 8.98 -2.84 9.51
CA THR A 92 9.18 -1.41 9.26
C THR A 92 9.50 -1.13 7.79
N LEU A 93 10.31 -1.97 7.14
CA LEU A 93 10.58 -1.86 5.71
C LEU A 93 9.31 -2.05 4.87
N PHE A 94 8.43 -3.01 5.21
CA PHE A 94 7.15 -3.16 4.52
C PHE A 94 6.25 -1.93 4.68
N PHE A 95 6.22 -1.31 5.87
CA PHE A 95 5.53 -0.04 6.05
C PHE A 95 6.15 1.09 5.24
N ALA A 96 7.47 1.10 5.07
CA ALA A 96 8.16 2.08 4.23
C ALA A 96 7.78 1.96 2.75
N ILE A 97 7.49 0.76 2.23
CA ILE A 97 7.06 0.56 0.83
C ILE A 97 5.72 1.25 0.53
N MET A 98 4.82 1.33 1.51
CA MET A 98 3.46 1.84 1.32
C MET A 98 3.40 3.28 0.79
N PRO A 99 4.07 4.29 1.37
CA PRO A 99 4.05 5.64 0.82
C PRO A 99 4.68 5.70 -0.58
N PHE A 100 5.70 4.88 -0.89
CA PHE A 100 6.29 4.82 -2.22
C PHE A 100 5.33 4.27 -3.29
N MET A 101 4.49 3.31 -2.92
CA MET A 101 3.52 2.67 -3.80
C MET A 101 2.20 3.44 -3.92
N PHE A 102 1.68 3.95 -2.80
CA PHE A 102 0.36 4.56 -2.73
C PHE A 102 0.37 6.08 -2.86
N LEU A 103 1.47 6.75 -2.48
CA LEU A 103 1.57 8.22 -2.47
C LEU A 103 2.83 8.69 -3.23
N PRO A 104 2.98 8.33 -4.51
CA PRO A 104 4.19 8.61 -5.29
C PRO A 104 4.48 10.11 -5.43
N LYS A 105 3.45 10.94 -5.63
CA LYS A 105 3.59 12.41 -5.71
C LYS A 105 4.06 13.05 -4.40
N VAL A 106 3.60 12.50 -3.26
CA VAL A 106 4.05 12.97 -1.95
C VAL A 106 5.52 12.61 -1.73
N MET A 107 5.93 11.39 -2.13
CA MET A 107 7.33 10.97 -2.04
C MET A 107 8.22 11.73 -3.00
N GLU A 108 7.75 12.05 -4.20
CA GLU A 108 8.44 12.91 -5.15
C GLU A 108 8.77 14.28 -4.54
N SER A 109 7.77 14.94 -3.95
CA SER A 109 7.94 16.23 -3.28
C SER A 109 8.86 16.13 -2.06
N PHE A 110 8.69 15.09 -1.23
CA PHE A 110 9.47 14.91 -0.01
C PHE A 110 10.96 14.61 -0.29
N LEU A 111 11.26 13.83 -1.32
CA LEU A 111 12.61 13.40 -1.68
C LEU A 111 13.23 14.18 -2.84
N HIS A 112 12.52 15.18 -3.38
CA HIS A 112 12.90 15.96 -4.56
C HIS A 112 13.31 15.07 -5.75
N LEU A 113 12.49 14.05 -6.02
CA LEU A 113 12.78 13.10 -7.11
C LEU A 113 12.50 13.76 -8.46
N PRO A 114 13.25 13.40 -9.52
CA PRO A 114 13.01 13.95 -10.85
C PRO A 114 11.74 13.43 -11.53
N SER A 115 11.11 12.37 -11.00
CA SER A 115 9.84 11.84 -11.51
C SER A 115 9.14 10.97 -10.47
N HIS A 116 7.80 11.04 -10.41
CA HIS A 116 6.96 10.16 -9.59
C HIS A 116 7.20 8.66 -9.87
N TYR A 117 7.58 8.25 -11.09
CA TYR A 117 7.85 6.84 -11.39
C TYR A 117 9.04 6.28 -10.60
N ILE A 118 9.97 7.13 -10.18
CA ILE A 118 11.14 6.73 -9.38
C ILE A 118 10.71 6.29 -7.99
N SER A 119 9.63 6.87 -7.45
CA SER A 119 9.03 6.42 -6.20
C SER A 119 8.65 4.94 -6.27
N TYR A 120 8.02 4.51 -7.37
CA TYR A 120 7.66 3.10 -7.58
C TYR A 120 8.90 2.21 -7.67
N VAL A 121 9.93 2.64 -8.39
CA VAL A 121 11.19 1.88 -8.50
C VAL A 121 11.84 1.70 -7.12
N ILE A 122 11.86 2.73 -6.29
CA ILE A 122 12.38 2.66 -4.92
C ILE A 122 11.58 1.65 -4.10
N GLY A 123 10.25 1.72 -4.12
CA GLY A 123 9.42 0.79 -3.37
C GLY A 123 9.57 -0.67 -3.83
N ILE A 124 9.70 -0.92 -5.14
CA ILE A 124 10.00 -2.26 -5.68
C ILE A 124 11.39 -2.71 -5.23
N GLY A 125 12.38 -1.82 -5.24
CA GLY A 125 13.73 -2.10 -4.75
C GLY A 125 13.72 -2.56 -3.29
N ILE A 126 13.00 -1.85 -2.42
CA ILE A 126 12.83 -2.24 -1.00
C ILE A 126 12.13 -3.60 -0.91
N PHE A 127 11.07 -3.84 -1.70
CA PHE A 127 10.37 -5.12 -1.72
C PHE A 127 11.30 -6.29 -2.09
N VAL A 128 12.13 -6.10 -3.11
CA VAL A 128 13.13 -7.09 -3.55
C VAL A 128 14.17 -7.33 -2.45
N VAL A 129 14.65 -6.29 -1.77
CA VAL A 129 15.57 -6.43 -0.64
C VAL A 129 14.94 -7.28 0.47
N ILE A 130 13.70 -7.01 0.87
CA ILE A 130 13.01 -7.82 1.88
C ILE A 130 12.88 -9.28 1.41
N TYR A 131 12.50 -9.50 0.15
CA TYR A 131 12.40 -10.84 -0.43
C TYR A 131 13.73 -11.60 -0.34
N LEU A 132 14.84 -10.96 -0.71
CA LEU A 132 16.18 -11.56 -0.64
C LEU A 132 16.59 -11.85 0.81
N MET A 133 16.32 -10.93 1.74
CA MET A 133 16.58 -11.12 3.17
C MET A 133 15.80 -12.32 3.72
N GLN A 134 14.50 -12.43 3.42
CA GLN A 134 13.68 -13.55 3.87
C GLN A 134 14.11 -14.87 3.22
N ARG A 135 14.49 -14.85 1.94
CA ARG A 135 14.99 -16.04 1.24
C ARG A 135 16.32 -16.52 1.82
N ALA A 136 17.23 -15.61 2.16
CA ALA A 136 18.50 -15.94 2.80
C ALA A 136 18.29 -16.56 4.19
N ARG A 137 17.39 -16.00 5.00
CA ARG A 137 17.03 -16.53 6.32
C ARG A 137 16.35 -17.90 6.24
N LYS A 138 15.42 -18.08 5.30
CA LYS A 138 14.75 -19.37 5.09
C LYS A 138 15.73 -20.51 4.79
N LYS A 139 16.83 -20.24 4.08
CA LYS A 139 17.88 -21.23 3.81
C LYS A 139 18.73 -21.59 5.03
N GLN A 140 18.77 -20.75 6.06
CA GLN A 140 19.52 -21.01 7.29
C GLN A 140 18.71 -21.84 8.30
N GLU A 141 17.38 -21.88 8.14
CA GLU A 141 16.47 -22.64 9.00
C GLU A 141 16.14 -24.06 8.46
N VAL A 142 16.58 -24.38 7.23
CA VAL A 142 16.43 -25.70 6.56
C VAL A 142 17.75 -26.45 6.60
#